data_AF-A0A143XKB4-F1
#
_entry.id   AF-A0A143XKB4-F1
#
_cell.length_a   1.000
_cell.length_b   1.000
_cell.length_c   1.000
_cell.angle_alpha   90.00
_cell.angle_beta   90.00
_cell.angle_gamma   90.00
#
_symmetry.space_group_name_H-M   'P 1'
#
loop_
_entity.id
_entity.type
_entity.pdbx_description
1 polymer ?
#
loop_
_entity_poly.entity_id
_entity_poly.type
_entity_poly.pdbx_seq_one_letter_code
_entity_poly.pdbx_strand_id
1 'polypeptide(L)'
;MSIDMFLFLMLAVSILTGLFTEAIKKVLDSLGMKCNANLMSGAVATVLAVCVDAGYIIMTGAALNSKMAVMLIALVLLSWLCAMVGYDKVMQAVTQMKLNKSK
;
A
#
# COMPACT_ATOMS: atom_id res chain seq x y z
N MET A 1 2.77 -15.58 -12.98
CA MET A 1 1.59 -14.67 -13.00
C MET A 1 1.36 -14.12 -14.40
N SER A 2 0.10 -13.99 -14.81
CA SER A 2 -0.28 -13.13 -15.96
C SER A 2 -0.32 -11.67 -15.52
N ILE A 3 -0.21 -10.72 -16.46
CA ILE A 3 -0.20 -9.28 -16.12
C ILE A 3 -1.50 -8.85 -15.44
N ASP A 4 -2.64 -9.44 -15.81
CA ASP A 4 -3.94 -9.13 -15.19
C ASP A 4 -3.98 -9.47 -13.70
N MET A 5 -3.47 -10.64 -13.32
CA MET A 5 -3.33 -11.06 -11.92
C MET A 5 -2.38 -10.15 -11.15
N PHE A 6 -1.25 -9.78 -11.78
CA PHE A 6 -0.28 -8.87 -11.17
C PHE A 6 -0.92 -7.50 -10.87
N LEU A 7 -1.61 -6.90 -11.84
CA LEU A 7 -2.29 -5.62 -11.67
C LEU A 7 -3.42 -5.69 -10.64
N PHE A 8 -4.15 -6.81 -10.60
CA PHE A 8 -5.21 -7.03 -9.61
C PHE A 8 -4.66 -7.08 -8.18
N LEU A 9 -3.59 -7.85 -7.94
CA LEU A 9 -2.92 -7.89 -6.63
C LEU A 9 -2.35 -6.52 -6.26
N MET A 10 -1.72 -5.82 -7.20
CA MET A 10 -1.14 -4.50 -6.96
C MET A 10 -2.22 -3.48 -6.57
N LEU A 11 -3.39 -3.52 -7.23
CA LEU A 11 -4.54 -2.68 -6.90
C LEU A 11 -5.09 -3.01 -5.50
N ALA A 12 -5.24 -4.30 -5.17
CA ALA A 12 -5.69 -4.73 -3.86
C ALA A 12 -4.73 -4.25 -2.75
N VAL A 13 -3.42 -4.44 -2.92
CA VAL A 13 -2.40 -3.97 -1.98
C VAL A 13 -2.45 -2.45 -1.85
N SER A 14 -2.62 -1.71 -2.94
CA SER A 14 -2.67 -0.25 -2.91
C SER A 14 -3.87 0.27 -2.10
N ILE A 15 -5.07 -0.29 -2.33
CA ILE A 15 -6.29 0.13 -1.62
C ILE A 15 -6.17 -0.21 -0.13
N LEU A 16 -5.78 -1.45 0.18
CA LEU A 16 -5.64 -1.90 1.56
C LEU A 16 -4.57 -1.10 2.31
N THR A 17 -3.44 -0.80 1.67
CA THR A 17 -2.36 0.00 2.28
C THR A 17 -2.87 1.38 2.67
N GLY A 18 -3.64 2.05 1.82
CA GLY A 18 -4.27 3.34 2.16
C GLY A 18 -5.18 3.22 3.38
N LEU A 19 -6.06 2.22 3.37
CA LEU A 19 -7.03 1.95 4.45
C LEU A 19 -6.34 1.66 5.79
N PHE A 20 -5.35 0.76 5.79
CA PHE A 20 -4.56 0.43 6.97
C PHE A 20 -3.74 1.63 7.45
N THR A 21 -3.16 2.41 6.55
CA THR A 21 -2.41 3.62 6.92
C THR A 21 -3.31 4.62 7.65
N GLU A 22 -4.54 4.85 7.17
CA GLU A 22 -5.51 5.72 7.86
C GLU A 22 -5.98 5.13 9.19
N ALA A 23 -6.24 3.82 9.25
CA ALA A 23 -6.64 3.14 10.47
C ALA A 23 -5.56 3.26 11.56
N ILE A 24 -4.30 2.98 11.22
CA ILE A 24 -3.20 3.08 12.19
C ILE A 24 -2.96 4.55 12.57
N LYS A 25 -3.12 5.51 11.65
CA LYS A 25 -3.08 6.93 12.00
C LYS A 25 -4.14 7.32 13.02
N LYS A 26 -5.40 6.90 12.85
CA LYS A 26 -6.47 7.18 13.82
C LYS A 26 -6.16 6.57 15.19
N VAL A 27 -5.62 5.35 15.22
CA VAL A 27 -5.21 4.70 16.46
C VAL A 27 -4.05 5.45 17.12
N LEU A 28 -3.08 5.92 16.33
CA LEU A 28 -1.90 6.61 16.85
C LEU A 28 -2.19 8.06 17.30
N ASP A 29 -3.11 8.73 16.63
CA ASP A 29 -3.63 10.05 17.04
C ASP A 29 -4.37 9.93 18.39
N SER A 30 -5.16 8.86 18.59
CA SER A 30 -5.75 8.51 19.89
C SER A 30 -4.70 8.19 20.98
N LEU A 31 -3.47 7.83 20.60
CA LEU A 31 -2.35 7.58 21.53
C LEU A 31 -1.41 8.79 21.69
N GLY A 32 -1.69 9.92 21.01
CA GLY A 32 -0.92 11.16 21.13
C GLY A 32 0.46 11.16 20.45
N MET A 33 0.79 10.17 19.62
CA MET A 33 2.09 10.09 18.94
C MET A 33 2.03 10.66 17.51
N LYS A 34 2.79 11.73 17.25
CA LYS A 34 2.95 12.31 15.91
C LYS A 34 3.93 11.51 15.07
N CYS A 35 3.48 10.44 14.42
CA CYS A 35 4.32 9.75 13.42
C CYS A 35 4.28 10.45 12.06
N ASN A 36 5.41 10.42 11.36
CA ASN A 36 5.52 10.88 9.99
C ASN A 36 4.73 9.95 9.06
N ALA A 37 3.65 10.51 8.54
CA ALA A 37 2.63 9.85 7.74
C ALA A 37 3.14 9.06 6.53
N ASN A 38 4.23 9.50 5.92
CA ASN A 38 4.74 8.95 4.66
C ASN A 38 5.56 7.68 4.89
N LEU A 39 6.41 7.69 5.93
CA LEU A 39 7.18 6.52 6.36
C LEU A 39 6.26 5.38 6.83
N MET A 40 5.16 5.75 7.49
CA MET A 40 4.15 4.80 7.96
C MET A 40 3.42 4.13 6.80
N SER A 41 3.09 4.89 5.75
CA SER A 41 2.41 4.34 4.57
C SER A 41 3.31 3.38 3.80
N GLY A 42 4.59 3.73 3.61
CA GLY A 42 5.58 2.85 2.97
C GLY A 42 5.83 1.56 3.76
N ALA A 43 5.92 1.64 5.09
CA ALA A 43 6.09 0.47 5.94
C ALA A 43 4.89 -0.49 5.86
N VAL A 44 3.67 0.05 5.94
CA VAL A 44 2.44 -0.74 5.80
C VAL A 44 2.34 -1.37 4.41
N ALA A 45 2.68 -0.62 3.35
CA ALA A 45 2.68 -1.12 1.98
C ALA A 45 3.57 -2.34 1.81
N THR A 46 4.78 -2.28 2.38
CA THR A 46 5.79 -3.33 2.27
C THR A 46 5.34 -4.60 2.97
N VAL A 47 4.88 -4.47 4.22
CA VAL A 47 4.39 -5.61 5.00
C VAL A 47 3.20 -6.27 4.30
N LEU A 48 2.28 -5.46 3.77
CA LEU A 48 1.10 -5.97 3.08
C LEU A 48 1.45 -6.65 1.74
N ALA A 49 2.37 -6.07 0.96
CA ALA A 49 2.86 -6.66 -0.28
C ALA A 49 3.49 -8.03 -0.03
N VAL A 50 4.38 -8.14 0.96
CA VAL A 50 5.02 -9.41 1.34
C VAL A 50 3.99 -10.45 1.80
N CYS A 51 2.97 -10.05 2.58
CA CYS A 51 1.89 -10.94 2.99
C CYS A 51 1.06 -11.44 1.79
N VAL A 52 0.74 -10.55 0.84
CA VAL A 52 -0.04 -10.89 -0.36
C VAL A 52 0.78 -11.79 -1.30
N ASP A 53 2.07 -11.54 -1.43
CA ASP A 53 3.00 -12.38 -2.20
C ASP A 53 3.11 -13.78 -1.61
N ALA A 54 3.29 -13.89 -0.29
CA ALA A 54 3.33 -15.17 0.42
C ALA A 54 1.99 -15.93 0.28
N GLY A 55 0.87 -15.22 0.44
CA GLY A 55 -0.46 -15.79 0.24
C GLY A 55 -0.67 -16.32 -1.18
N TYR A 56 -0.19 -15.60 -2.20
CA TYR A 56 -0.28 -16.04 -3.58
C TYR A 56 0.53 -17.31 -3.85
N ILE A 57 1.77 -17.39 -3.35
CA ILE A 57 2.64 -18.57 -3.51
C ILE A 57 1.99 -19.80 -2.85
N ILE A 58 1.44 -19.66 -1.65
CA ILE A 58 0.77 -20.76 -0.93
C ILE A 58 -0.51 -21.19 -1.66
N MET A 59 -1.34 -20.25 -2.12
CA MET A 59 -2.60 -20.55 -2.79
C MET A 59 -2.41 -21.22 -4.16
N THR A 60 -1.35 -20.87 -4.87
CA THR A 60 -1.08 -21.41 -6.22
C THR A 60 -0.15 -22.63 -6.23
N GLY A 61 0.48 -22.97 -5.10
CA GLY A 61 1.48 -24.04 -5.03
C GLY A 61 2.63 -23.87 -6.03
N ALA A 62 2.87 -22.63 -6.48
CA ALA A 62 3.70 -22.37 -7.64
C ALA A 62 5.19 -22.31 -7.28
N ALA A 63 6.03 -23.05 -8.02
CA ALA A 63 7.48 -22.93 -7.93
C ALA A 63 7.93 -21.53 -8.39
N LEU A 64 8.84 -20.90 -7.63
CA LEU A 64 9.44 -19.61 -7.96
C LEU A 64 10.23 -19.70 -9.27
N ASN A 65 9.55 -19.43 -10.38
CA ASN A 65 10.17 -19.33 -11.70
C ASN A 65 10.78 -17.93 -11.89
N SER A 66 11.84 -17.80 -12.69
CA SER A 66 12.60 -16.56 -12.89
C SER A 66 11.72 -15.37 -13.27
N LYS A 67 10.74 -15.59 -14.15
CA LYS A 67 9.75 -14.55 -14.54
C LYS A 67 8.83 -14.12 -13.38
N MET A 68 8.50 -15.03 -12.48
CA MET A 68 7.64 -14.75 -11.31
C MET A 68 8.41 -13.99 -10.23
N ALA A 69 9.68 -14.32 -10.01
CA ALA A 69 10.54 -13.59 -9.07
C ALA A 69 10.68 -12.11 -9.45
N VAL A 70 10.86 -11.80 -10.74
CA VAL A 70 10.90 -10.40 -11.22
C VAL A 70 9.59 -9.67 -10.98
N MET A 71 8.44 -10.34 -11.19
CA MET A 71 7.13 -9.73 -10.92
C MET A 71 6.89 -9.50 -9.43
N LEU A 72 7.32 -10.39 -8.54
CA LEU A 72 7.18 -10.19 -7.09
C LEU A 72 8.03 -9.01 -6.60
N ILE A 73 9.29 -8.92 -7.05
CA ILE A 73 10.16 -7.79 -6.74
C ILE A 73 9.56 -6.47 -7.26
N ALA A 74 9.02 -6.50 -8.49
CA ALA A 74 8.33 -5.34 -9.06
C ALA A 74 7.07 -4.99 -8.25
N LEU A 75 6.32 -5.98 -7.76
CA LEU A 75 5.11 -5.76 -6.96
C LEU A 75 5.45 -5.02 -5.67
N VAL A 76 6.48 -5.46 -4.93
CA VAL A 76 6.91 -4.79 -3.70
C VAL A 76 7.34 -3.34 -3.96
N LEU A 77 8.19 -3.12 -4.98
CA LEU A 77 8.69 -1.77 -5.32
C LEU A 77 7.58 -0.84 -5.82
N LEU A 78 6.70 -1.33 -6.69
CA LEU A 78 5.58 -0.56 -7.23
C LEU A 78 4.50 -0.32 -6.17
N SER A 79 4.20 -1.29 -5.31
CA SER A 79 3.25 -1.11 -4.20
C SER A 79 3.76 -0.08 -3.20
N TRP A 80 5.06 -0.02 -2.91
CA TRP A 80 5.65 1.06 -2.13
C TRP A 80 5.44 2.43 -2.80
N LEU A 81 5.83 2.55 -4.08
CA LEU A 81 5.70 3.80 -4.83
C LEU A 81 4.24 4.26 -4.96
N CYS A 82 3.33 3.35 -5.27
CA CYS A 82 1.89 3.62 -5.35
C CYS A 82 1.31 4.05 -4.01
N ALA A 83 1.75 3.46 -2.89
CA ALA A 83 1.32 3.88 -1.57
C ALA A 83 1.79 5.31 -1.27
N MET A 84 3.05 5.65 -1.55
CA MET A 84 3.61 6.98 -1.29
C MET A 84 2.92 8.06 -2.13
N VAL A 85 2.81 7.85 -3.44
CA VAL A 85 2.16 8.80 -4.36
C VAL A 85 0.66 8.87 -4.13
N GLY A 86 0.00 7.72 -3.93
CA GLY A 86 -1.43 7.64 -3.66
C GLY A 86 -1.80 8.34 -2.35
N TYR A 87 -0.99 8.13 -1.30
CA TYR A 87 -1.16 8.79 -0.02
C TYR A 87 -1.02 10.32 -0.12
N ASP A 88 0.02 10.81 -0.80
CA ASP A 88 0.24 12.26 -0.98
C ASP A 88 -0.93 12.92 -1.70
N LYS A 89 -1.49 12.28 -2.73
CA LYS A 89 -2.66 12.79 -3.47
C LYS A 89 -3.92 12.81 -2.61
N VAL A 90 -4.18 11.77 -1.83
CA VAL A 90 -5.34 11.71 -0.91
C VAL A 90 -5.22 12.79 0.15
N MET A 91 -4.03 12.95 0.74
CA MET A 91 -3.83 13.96 1.79
C MET A 91 -3.98 15.38 1.24
N GLN A 92 -3.46 15.66 0.04
CA GLN A 92 -3.68 16.94 -0.65
C GLN A 92 -5.17 17.23 -0.87
N ALA A 93 -5.94 16.24 -1.32
CA ALA A 93 -7.39 16.40 -1.53
C ALA A 93 -8.13 16.69 -0.22
N VAL A 94 -7.79 15.99 0.87
CA VAL A 94 -8.37 16.23 2.21
C VAL A 94 -8.03 17.63 2.73
N THR A 95 -6.79 18.09 2.56
CA THR A 95 -6.37 19.45 2.95
C THR A 95 -7.13 20.51 2.16
N GLN A 96 -7.32 20.32 0.85
CA GLN A 96 -8.10 21.24 0.01
C GLN A 96 -9.58 21.29 0.44
N MET A 97 -10.19 20.16 0.78
CA MET A 97 -11.57 20.14 1.29
C MET A 97 -11.73 20.90 2.62
N LYS A 98 -10.75 20.78 3.53
CA LYS A 98 -10.76 21.53 4.80
C LYS A 98 -10.60 23.03 4.59
N LEU A 99 -9.71 23.45 3.70
CA LEU A 99 -9.50 24.88 3.38
C LEU A 99 -10.73 25.51 2.72
N ASN A 100 -11.42 24.77 1.85
CA ASN A 100 -12.63 25.26 1.18
C ASN A 100 -13.81 25.45 2.15
N LYS A 101 -13.86 24.68 3.24
CA LYS A 101 -14.92 24.78 4.26
C LYS A 101 -14.75 25.96 5.23
N SER A 102 -13.60 26.63 5.22
CA SER A 102 -13.26 27.74 6.12
C SER A 102 -13.35 29.12 5.45
N LYS A 103 -13.81 29.18 4.19
CA LYS A 103 -14.22 30.39 3.48
C LYS A 103 -15.73 30.49 3.46
#